data_AF-A0A9W8IW88-F1
#
_entry.id   AF-A0A9W8IW88-F1
#
_cell.length_a   1.000
_cell.length_b   1.000
_cell.length_c   1.000
_cell.angle_alpha   90.00
_cell.angle_beta   90.00
_cell.angle_gamma   90.00
#
_symmetry.space_group_name_H-M   'P 1'
#
loop_
_entity.id
_entity.type
_entity.pdbx_description
1 polymer ?
#
loop_
_entity_poly.entity_id
_entity_poly.type
_entity_poly.pdbx_seq_one_letter_code
_entity_poly.pdbx_strand_id
1 'polypeptide(L)'
;MQNTNFNATILHSGPPHDALDILLANSAPSATYNSKDRSFDTPKCDKDTRVGLIEEIWNWARDEEAPSKLLCMTGSAGSGKSALAQTISETCAEECLGASFFFSVIDPLRNNPDRFVASLAYQISRYMEKAETHILRAVEKDPAIFKMSMETQAEVLLINPVLKATRRSKSKQHWIIVVDGLDECTGEHHQAQVLRVLHTCVDRGLPFRIFITSRPEYAIRSALASTGNLNGAYHIILNEHDATADIRLYLRRRLREIGRAEGDNHWPSEDLLEILVQSASGQFVYAATLLKFVGDRRRSPFSRLKFVIDWISNSPNKQSQNPFAALDDLYTNILFNAQAAYEESFEGEGECPRLIYRLMIFVLIVVADHSTSPPDVLFADLAIKSLDHLLAVDLDYIRASQAMHHWIGAANMVQKYSAEVLEIALLAWPRLLPLALMIDPDMPVYNKICEAVVLVRYILDRP
;
A
#
# COMPACT_ATOMS: atom_id res chain seq x y z
N MET A 1 -64.10 0.25 47.29
CA MET A 1 -63.95 0.67 45.87
C MET A 1 -63.16 1.98 45.93
N GLN A 2 -61.97 2.18 45.39
CA GLN A 2 -61.24 1.56 44.28
C GLN A 2 -59.74 1.52 44.65
N ASN A 3 -59.05 0.47 44.16
CA ASN A 3 -57.62 0.29 44.24
C ASN A 3 -57.03 0.81 42.92
N THR A 4 -56.20 1.84 42.93
CA THR A 4 -55.51 2.35 41.73
C THR A 4 -54.09 1.80 41.69
N ASN A 5 -53.89 0.79 40.84
CA ASN A 5 -52.58 0.24 40.51
C ASN A 5 -51.76 1.26 39.71
N PHE A 6 -50.65 1.72 40.25
CA PHE A 6 -49.57 2.34 39.46
C PHE A 6 -48.65 1.24 38.97
N ASN A 7 -48.80 0.85 37.70
CA ASN A 7 -47.80 0.07 36.99
C ASN A 7 -46.65 1.01 36.59
N ALA A 8 -45.48 0.84 37.21
CA ALA A 8 -44.25 1.44 36.74
C ALA A 8 -43.78 0.69 35.49
N THR A 9 -43.94 1.32 34.33
CA THR A 9 -43.35 0.87 33.06
C THR A 9 -41.84 1.01 33.17
N ILE A 10 -41.13 -0.11 33.33
CA ILE A 10 -39.69 -0.17 33.12
C ILE A 10 -39.46 0.13 31.64
N LEU A 11 -38.95 1.32 31.35
CA LEU A 11 -38.38 1.64 30.04
C LEU A 11 -37.16 0.73 29.86
N HIS A 12 -37.32 -0.34 29.10
CA HIS A 12 -36.20 -1.05 28.50
C HIS A 12 -35.51 -0.08 27.53
N SER A 13 -34.44 0.57 27.99
CA SER A 13 -33.42 1.15 27.12
C SER A 13 -32.92 0.06 26.17
N GLY A 14 -32.72 0.39 24.89
CA GLY A 14 -32.47 -0.52 23.77
C GLY A 14 -31.33 -1.53 23.95
N PRO A 15 -31.17 -2.47 22.99
CA PRO A 15 -30.30 -3.63 23.18
C PRO A 15 -28.84 -3.18 23.40
N PRO A 16 -28.07 -3.88 24.26
CA PRO A 16 -26.63 -3.66 24.33
C PRO A 16 -26.06 -3.97 22.94
N HIS A 17 -25.25 -3.06 22.39
CA HIS A 17 -24.42 -3.43 21.25
C HIS A 17 -23.56 -4.63 21.68
N ASP A 18 -23.58 -5.71 20.88
CA ASP A 18 -22.76 -6.90 21.14
C ASP A 18 -21.29 -6.43 21.26
N ALA A 19 -20.58 -6.90 22.29
CA ALA A 19 -19.17 -6.58 22.51
C ALA A 19 -18.33 -6.87 21.26
N LEU A 20 -18.72 -7.90 20.51
CA LEU A 20 -18.11 -8.26 19.25
C LEU A 20 -18.31 -7.19 18.18
N ASP A 21 -19.50 -6.58 18.10
CA ASP A 21 -19.79 -5.48 17.16
C ASP A 21 -18.98 -4.23 17.51
N ILE A 22 -18.83 -3.92 18.80
CA ILE A 22 -18.01 -2.79 19.26
C ILE A 22 -16.54 -3.02 18.90
N LEU A 23 -16.04 -4.26 19.10
CA LEU A 23 -14.67 -4.63 18.74
C LEU A 23 -14.46 -4.54 17.22
N LEU A 24 -15.38 -5.07 16.43
CA LEU A 24 -15.34 -5.02 14.97
C LEU A 24 -15.35 -3.57 14.46
N ALA A 25 -16.23 -2.72 14.98
CA ALA A 25 -16.32 -1.30 14.63
C ALA A 25 -15.05 -0.51 14.97
N ASN A 26 -14.22 -1.03 15.88
CA ASN A 26 -12.94 -0.44 16.24
C ASN A 26 -11.72 -1.11 15.62
N SER A 27 -11.92 -2.15 14.80
CA SER A 27 -10.89 -2.81 14.01
C SER A 27 -10.78 -2.22 12.60
N ALA A 28 -9.80 -2.69 11.82
CA ALA A 28 -9.65 -2.43 10.40
C ALA A 28 -9.76 -3.77 9.63
N PRO A 29 -10.98 -4.23 9.29
CA PRO A 29 -11.16 -5.44 8.47
C PRO A 29 -10.47 -5.35 7.11
N SER A 30 -10.27 -4.14 6.57
CA SER A 30 -9.50 -3.91 5.34
C SER A 30 -8.03 -4.34 5.43
N ALA A 31 -7.50 -4.52 6.65
CA ALA A 31 -6.11 -4.89 6.90
C ALA A 31 -5.85 -6.40 6.91
N THR A 32 -6.87 -7.25 6.89
CA THR A 32 -6.68 -8.71 7.01
C THR A 32 -6.23 -9.34 5.69
N TYR A 33 -5.54 -10.48 5.77
CA TYR A 33 -4.99 -11.17 4.59
C TYR A 33 -6.08 -11.53 3.54
N ASN A 34 -7.31 -11.78 3.99
CA ASN A 34 -8.45 -12.20 3.17
C ASN A 34 -9.49 -11.10 2.95
N SER A 35 -9.15 -9.84 3.20
CA SER A 35 -10.08 -8.73 2.98
C SER A 35 -10.44 -8.57 1.50
N LYS A 36 -11.72 -8.30 1.23
CA LYS A 36 -12.20 -7.91 -0.10
C LYS A 36 -11.51 -6.63 -0.60
N ASP A 37 -11.19 -5.70 0.29
CA ASP A 37 -10.51 -4.44 -0.06
C ASP A 37 -9.10 -4.68 -0.60
N ARG A 38 -8.53 -5.87 -0.37
CA ARG A 38 -7.23 -6.27 -0.90
C ARG A 38 -7.36 -7.10 -2.18
N SER A 39 -8.52 -7.71 -2.44
CA SER A 39 -8.74 -8.73 -3.48
C SER A 39 -8.41 -8.36 -4.94
N PHE A 40 -8.39 -7.07 -5.31
CA PHE A 40 -8.19 -6.65 -6.70
C PHE A 40 -6.73 -6.66 -7.15
N ASP A 41 -5.77 -6.48 -6.23
CA ASP A 41 -4.34 -6.44 -6.56
C ASP A 41 -3.47 -7.01 -5.43
N THR A 42 -3.99 -8.00 -4.68
CA THR A 42 -3.23 -8.61 -3.58
C THR A 42 -1.93 -9.19 -4.13
N PRO A 43 -0.75 -8.66 -3.75
CA PRO A 43 0.51 -9.26 -4.16
C PRO A 43 0.60 -10.62 -3.46
N LYS A 44 0.80 -11.68 -4.24
CA LYS A 44 1.07 -13.05 -3.75
C LYS A 44 2.23 -13.63 -4.56
N CYS A 45 3.07 -14.45 -3.93
CA CYS A 45 4.11 -15.17 -4.63
C CYS A 45 3.49 -16.06 -5.71
N ASP A 46 4.06 -16.01 -6.90
CA ASP A 46 3.61 -16.85 -7.99
C ASP A 46 4.01 -18.31 -7.70
N LYS A 47 3.22 -19.26 -8.17
CA LYS A 47 3.54 -20.69 -7.98
C LYS A 47 5.00 -20.99 -8.35
N ASP A 48 5.67 -21.76 -7.48
CA ASP A 48 7.05 -22.21 -7.62
C ASP A 48 8.11 -21.08 -7.60
N THR A 49 7.73 -19.87 -7.17
CA THR A 49 8.68 -18.77 -6.90
C THR A 49 8.92 -18.58 -5.41
N ARG A 50 10.13 -18.15 -5.03
CA ARG A 50 10.53 -17.88 -3.64
C ARG A 50 10.33 -19.07 -2.69
N VAL A 51 10.31 -20.30 -3.23
CA VAL A 51 9.95 -21.52 -2.48
C VAL A 51 10.82 -21.70 -1.25
N GLY A 52 12.15 -21.55 -1.39
CA GLY A 52 13.08 -21.69 -0.25
C GLY A 52 12.80 -20.69 0.88
N LEU A 53 12.49 -19.42 0.55
CA LEU A 53 12.14 -18.40 1.54
C LEU A 53 10.78 -18.69 2.20
N ILE A 54 9.82 -19.18 1.43
CA ILE A 54 8.51 -19.57 1.96
C ILE A 54 8.68 -20.73 2.96
N GLU A 55 9.44 -21.77 2.58
CA GLU A 55 9.74 -22.92 3.45
C GLU A 55 10.51 -22.50 4.69
N GLU A 56 11.50 -21.60 4.57
CA GLU A 56 12.28 -21.09 5.68
C GLU A 56 11.40 -20.38 6.72
N ILE A 57 10.54 -19.44 6.28
CA ILE A 57 9.63 -18.71 7.16
C ILE A 57 8.58 -19.66 7.76
N TRP A 58 8.06 -20.60 6.96
CA TRP A 58 7.11 -21.60 7.42
C TRP A 58 7.71 -22.51 8.51
N ASN A 59 8.93 -22.98 8.30
CA ASN A 59 9.64 -23.80 9.28
C ASN A 59 9.91 -23.00 10.56
N TRP A 60 10.36 -21.75 10.45
CA TRP A 60 10.50 -20.85 11.61
C TRP A 60 9.18 -20.64 12.37
N ALA A 61 8.05 -20.56 11.66
CA ALA A 61 6.73 -20.38 12.26
C ALA A 61 6.26 -21.61 13.08
N ARG A 62 6.78 -22.80 12.77
CA ARG A 62 6.40 -24.08 13.40
C ARG A 62 7.42 -24.62 14.38
N ASP A 63 8.66 -24.18 14.29
CA ASP A 63 9.74 -24.64 15.15
C ASP A 63 9.48 -24.21 16.60
N GLU A 64 9.36 -25.14 17.55
CA GLU A 64 9.18 -24.82 18.97
C GLU A 64 10.48 -24.32 19.60
N GLU A 65 11.62 -24.74 19.07
CA GLU A 65 12.95 -24.52 19.62
C GLU A 65 13.69 -23.36 18.92
N ALA A 66 13.08 -22.75 17.90
CA ALA A 66 13.66 -21.62 17.20
C ALA A 66 14.00 -20.50 18.21
N PRO A 67 15.25 -19.99 18.18
CA PRO A 67 15.79 -19.13 19.24
C PRO A 67 15.06 -17.79 19.35
N SER A 68 14.45 -17.32 18.26
CA SER A 68 13.69 -16.08 18.22
C SER A 68 12.23 -16.30 17.81
N LYS A 69 11.32 -15.65 18.52
CA LYS A 69 9.89 -15.55 18.20
C LYS A 69 9.55 -14.33 17.35
N LEU A 70 10.54 -13.50 17.02
CA LEU A 70 10.42 -12.37 16.11
C LEU A 70 11.19 -12.68 14.84
N LEU A 71 10.53 -12.53 13.69
CA LEU A 71 11.18 -12.53 12.38
C LEU A 71 10.93 -11.17 11.75
N CYS A 72 11.99 -10.50 11.34
CA CYS A 72 11.91 -9.25 10.59
C CYS A 72 12.47 -9.47 9.19
N MET A 73 11.68 -9.19 8.15
CA MET A 73 12.13 -9.18 6.77
C MET A 73 12.23 -7.74 6.28
N THR A 74 13.44 -7.32 5.95
CA THR A 74 13.68 -6.01 5.37
C THR A 74 14.00 -6.10 3.89
N GLY A 75 13.64 -5.07 3.14
CA GLY A 75 14.11 -4.93 1.77
C GLY A 75 13.53 -3.72 1.04
N SER A 76 14.06 -3.44 -0.14
CA SER A 76 13.66 -2.30 -0.99
C SER A 76 12.18 -2.37 -1.41
N ALA A 77 11.65 -1.25 -1.87
CA ALA A 77 10.36 -1.21 -2.55
C ALA A 77 10.35 -2.21 -3.72
N GLY A 78 9.21 -2.90 -3.92
CA GLY A 78 9.05 -3.77 -5.08
C GLY A 78 9.83 -5.09 -5.07
N SER A 79 10.52 -5.44 -3.98
CA SER A 79 11.29 -6.69 -3.85
C SER A 79 10.43 -7.95 -3.60
N GLY A 80 9.15 -7.78 -3.26
CA GLY A 80 8.20 -8.88 -3.05
C GLY A 80 7.87 -9.21 -1.59
N LYS A 81 8.23 -8.34 -0.62
CA LYS A 81 7.91 -8.53 0.81
C LYS A 81 6.43 -8.81 1.08
N SER A 82 5.53 -7.95 0.58
CA SER A 82 4.09 -8.12 0.75
C SER A 82 3.54 -9.38 0.07
N ALA A 83 4.15 -9.80 -1.04
CA ALA A 83 3.82 -11.06 -1.70
C ALA A 83 4.17 -12.28 -0.82
N LEU A 84 5.32 -12.24 -0.16
CA LEU A 84 5.72 -13.25 0.82
C LEU A 84 4.82 -13.23 2.06
N ALA A 85 4.56 -12.06 2.64
CA ALA A 85 3.66 -11.93 3.80
C ALA A 85 2.25 -12.43 3.51
N GLN A 86 1.70 -12.13 2.34
CA GLN A 86 0.42 -12.66 1.89
C GLN A 86 0.46 -14.19 1.75
N THR A 87 1.49 -14.72 1.08
CA THR A 87 1.62 -16.16 0.85
C THR A 87 1.74 -16.93 2.16
N ILE A 88 2.52 -16.41 3.11
CA ILE A 88 2.65 -16.99 4.46
C ILE A 88 1.32 -16.90 5.21
N SER A 89 0.63 -15.76 5.16
CA SER A 89 -0.69 -15.62 5.81
C SER A 89 -1.69 -16.65 5.29
N GLU A 90 -1.78 -16.82 3.97
CA GLU A 90 -2.67 -17.82 3.36
C GLU A 90 -2.26 -19.25 3.68
N THR A 91 -0.96 -19.56 3.68
CA THR A 91 -0.45 -20.90 4.03
C THR A 91 -0.74 -21.22 5.49
N CYS A 92 -0.64 -20.24 6.39
CA CYS A 92 -0.91 -20.40 7.82
C CYS A 92 -2.40 -20.36 8.18
N ALA A 93 -3.29 -19.94 7.27
CA ALA A 93 -4.67 -19.59 7.58
C ALA A 93 -5.47 -20.71 8.27
N GLU A 94 -5.27 -21.96 7.85
CA GLU A 94 -5.99 -23.12 8.39
C GLU A 94 -5.23 -23.84 9.52
N GLU A 95 -3.96 -23.51 9.75
CA GLU A 95 -3.10 -24.22 10.71
C GLU A 95 -2.77 -23.39 11.94
N CYS A 96 -2.24 -22.18 11.76
CA CYS A 96 -1.60 -21.43 12.84
C CYS A 96 -1.67 -19.91 12.73
N LEU A 97 -2.39 -19.33 11.76
CA LEU A 97 -2.54 -17.88 11.66
C LEU A 97 -3.41 -17.37 12.82
N GLY A 98 -2.82 -16.59 13.72
CA GLY A 98 -3.55 -15.92 14.79
C GLY A 98 -4.15 -14.60 14.33
N ALA A 99 -3.36 -13.81 13.60
CA ALA A 99 -3.81 -12.54 13.02
C ALA A 99 -2.90 -12.08 11.88
N SER A 100 -3.43 -11.20 11.04
CA SER A 100 -2.66 -10.49 10.01
C SER A 100 -3.04 -9.01 10.00
N PHE A 101 -2.08 -8.13 9.74
CA PHE A 101 -2.32 -6.72 9.55
C PHE A 101 -1.38 -6.18 8.46
N PHE A 102 -1.96 -5.79 7.33
CA PHE A 102 -1.26 -5.20 6.21
C PHE A 102 -1.43 -3.68 6.28
N PHE A 103 -0.37 -2.95 6.62
CA PHE A 103 -0.39 -1.49 6.54
C PHE A 103 -0.58 -1.04 5.07
N SER A 104 -1.03 0.19 4.87
CA SER A 104 -1.15 0.80 3.54
C SER A 104 -1.14 2.31 3.65
N VAL A 105 -0.28 2.98 2.88
CA VAL A 105 -0.23 4.45 2.84
C VAL A 105 -1.57 5.07 2.38
N ILE A 106 -2.29 4.37 1.49
CA ILE A 106 -3.50 4.90 0.84
C ILE A 106 -4.79 4.67 1.62
N ASP A 107 -4.80 3.78 2.62
CA ASP A 107 -5.99 3.52 3.45
C ASP A 107 -5.85 4.21 4.82
N PRO A 108 -6.68 5.23 5.14
CA PRO A 108 -6.63 5.94 6.42
C PRO A 108 -6.87 5.06 7.66
N LEU A 109 -7.44 3.86 7.50
CA LEU A 109 -7.61 2.90 8.60
C LEU A 109 -6.36 2.03 8.82
N ARG A 110 -5.42 2.05 7.87
CA ARG A 110 -4.23 1.18 7.80
C ARG A 110 -2.92 1.94 7.63
N ASN A 111 -2.95 3.27 7.53
CA ASN A 111 -1.74 4.10 7.45
C ASN A 111 -1.28 4.63 8.82
N ASN A 112 -1.92 4.19 9.90
CA ASN A 112 -1.63 4.55 11.28
C ASN A 112 -2.01 3.36 12.20
N PRO A 113 -1.61 3.37 13.48
CA PRO A 113 -1.75 2.19 14.32
C PRO A 113 -3.01 2.20 15.19
N ASP A 114 -3.91 3.18 15.06
CA ASP A 114 -5.08 3.34 15.95
C ASP A 114 -5.99 2.11 15.97
N ARG A 115 -6.08 1.42 14.83
CA ARG A 115 -6.90 0.20 14.65
C ARG A 115 -6.10 -1.09 14.86
N PHE A 116 -4.79 -1.01 15.07
CA PHE A 116 -3.89 -2.16 15.05
C PHE A 116 -4.26 -3.19 16.12
N VAL A 117 -4.28 -2.78 17.40
CA VAL A 117 -4.53 -3.68 18.53
C VAL A 117 -5.94 -4.28 18.46
N ALA A 118 -6.96 -3.46 18.20
CA ALA A 118 -8.33 -3.93 18.06
C ALA A 118 -8.49 -4.95 16.92
N SER A 119 -7.75 -4.78 15.81
CA SER A 119 -7.75 -5.73 14.69
C SER A 119 -7.11 -7.06 15.02
N LEU A 120 -6.00 -7.05 15.79
CA LEU A 120 -5.39 -8.29 16.28
C LEU A 120 -6.33 -8.99 17.27
N ALA A 121 -6.88 -8.25 18.23
CA ALA A 121 -7.81 -8.78 19.23
C ALA A 121 -9.08 -9.36 18.60
N TYR A 122 -9.64 -8.69 17.59
CA TYR A 122 -10.78 -9.21 16.82
C TYR A 122 -10.44 -10.55 16.17
N GLN A 123 -9.35 -10.63 15.39
CA GLN A 123 -8.94 -11.87 14.71
C GLN A 123 -8.67 -13.00 15.71
N ILE A 124 -7.91 -12.73 16.78
CA ILE A 124 -7.60 -13.71 17.82
C ILE A 124 -8.87 -14.19 18.52
N SER A 125 -9.85 -13.32 18.76
CA SER A 125 -11.13 -13.72 19.35
C SER A 125 -11.90 -14.71 18.48
N ARG A 126 -11.66 -14.76 17.16
CA ARG A 126 -12.36 -15.70 16.28
C ARG A 126 -11.78 -17.12 16.30
N TYR A 127 -10.48 -17.25 16.59
CA TYR A 127 -9.77 -18.54 16.54
C TYR A 127 -9.43 -19.10 17.93
N MET A 128 -9.40 -18.25 18.96
CA MET A 128 -9.09 -18.63 20.33
C MET A 128 -10.28 -18.39 21.27
N GLU A 129 -11.22 -19.34 21.34
CA GLU A 129 -12.47 -19.26 22.14
C GLU A 129 -12.24 -18.81 23.60
N LYS A 130 -11.18 -19.31 24.25
CA LYS A 130 -10.86 -18.93 25.64
C LYS A 130 -10.40 -17.47 25.74
N ALA A 131 -9.70 -16.95 24.72
CA ALA A 131 -9.33 -15.54 24.68
C ALA A 131 -10.54 -14.67 24.33
N GLU A 132 -11.40 -15.10 23.39
CA GLU A 132 -12.66 -14.43 23.03
C GLU A 132 -13.45 -14.00 24.26
N THR A 133 -13.72 -14.94 25.17
CA THR A 133 -14.46 -14.67 26.40
C THR A 133 -13.83 -13.54 27.24
N HIS A 134 -12.50 -13.48 27.31
CA HIS A 134 -11.79 -12.45 28.08
C HIS A 134 -11.71 -11.11 27.34
N ILE A 135 -11.59 -11.13 26.01
CA ILE A 135 -11.56 -9.94 25.17
C ILE A 135 -12.93 -9.26 25.19
N LEU A 136 -14.00 -10.00 24.91
CA LEU A 136 -15.36 -9.46 24.84
C LEU A 136 -15.80 -8.88 26.20
N ARG A 137 -15.52 -9.58 27.31
CA ARG A 137 -15.77 -9.03 28.66
C ARG A 137 -15.00 -7.75 28.96
N ALA A 138 -13.80 -7.59 28.41
CA ALA A 138 -13.04 -6.35 28.59
C ALA A 138 -13.71 -5.19 27.85
N VAL A 139 -14.20 -5.45 26.63
CA VAL A 139 -14.95 -4.49 25.82
C VAL A 139 -16.29 -4.12 26.46
N GLU A 140 -17.05 -5.09 26.97
CA GLU A 140 -18.32 -4.85 27.68
C GLU A 140 -18.12 -4.01 28.93
N LYS A 141 -17.04 -4.29 29.68
CA LYS A 141 -16.76 -3.62 30.94
C LYS A 141 -16.40 -2.15 30.73
N ASP A 142 -15.62 -1.85 29.71
CA ASP A 142 -15.18 -0.48 29.41
C ASP A 142 -15.00 -0.25 27.89
N PRO A 143 -16.08 0.13 27.17
CA PRO A 143 -16.00 0.45 25.76
C PRO A 143 -15.08 1.65 25.45
N ALA A 144 -14.75 2.48 26.45
CA ALA A 144 -13.81 3.60 26.26
C ALA A 144 -12.36 3.14 26.10
N ILE A 145 -12.07 1.84 26.25
CA ILE A 145 -10.75 1.25 26.00
C ILE A 145 -10.17 1.64 24.64
N PHE A 146 -11.00 1.76 23.60
CA PHE A 146 -10.57 2.16 22.25
C PHE A 146 -10.16 3.64 22.12
N LYS A 147 -10.31 4.43 23.19
CA LYS A 147 -9.81 5.81 23.30
C LYS A 147 -8.54 5.92 24.15
N MET A 148 -8.08 4.82 24.74
CA MET A 148 -6.86 4.77 25.54
C MET A 148 -5.62 4.59 24.66
N SER A 149 -4.43 4.73 25.26
CA SER A 149 -3.17 4.50 24.54
C SER A 149 -3.09 3.09 23.95
N MET A 150 -2.34 2.93 22.87
CA MET A 150 -2.14 1.64 22.21
C MET A 150 -1.59 0.58 23.18
N GLU A 151 -0.67 0.96 24.06
CA GLU A 151 -0.11 0.08 25.08
C GLU A 151 -1.17 -0.39 26.08
N THR A 152 -2.08 0.51 26.48
CA THR A 152 -3.20 0.16 27.38
C THR A 152 -4.19 -0.77 26.68
N GLN A 153 -4.53 -0.47 25.43
CA GLN A 153 -5.35 -1.34 24.59
C GLN A 153 -4.70 -2.73 24.46
N ALA A 154 -3.39 -2.80 24.20
CA ALA A 154 -2.68 -4.07 24.06
C ALA A 154 -2.70 -4.88 25.36
N GLU A 155 -2.46 -4.23 26.51
CA GLU A 155 -2.49 -4.91 27.81
C GLU A 155 -3.88 -5.45 28.13
N VAL A 156 -4.95 -4.71 27.83
CA VAL A 156 -6.34 -5.06 28.20
C VAL A 156 -7.01 -5.99 27.19
N LEU A 157 -6.80 -5.79 25.88
CA LEU A 157 -7.50 -6.50 24.81
C LEU A 157 -6.68 -7.64 24.18
N LEU A 158 -5.37 -7.68 24.38
CA LEU A 158 -4.51 -8.68 23.73
C LEU A 158 -3.71 -9.50 24.75
N ILE A 159 -2.85 -8.85 25.53
CA ILE A 159 -1.88 -9.52 26.42
C ILE A 159 -2.59 -10.25 27.56
N ASN A 160 -3.36 -9.55 28.39
CA ASN A 160 -4.02 -10.17 29.53
C ASN A 160 -5.07 -11.22 29.15
N PRO A 161 -5.91 -11.02 28.12
CA PRO A 161 -6.84 -12.04 27.67
C PRO A 161 -6.15 -13.33 27.21
N VAL A 162 -5.09 -13.22 26.41
CA VAL A 162 -4.34 -14.37 25.91
C VAL A 162 -3.62 -15.10 27.05
N LEU A 163 -2.95 -14.38 27.95
CA LEU A 163 -2.31 -14.99 29.13
C LEU A 163 -3.30 -15.77 30.00
N LYS A 164 -4.51 -15.23 30.23
CA LYS A 164 -5.55 -15.94 30.97
C LYS A 164 -6.03 -17.19 30.24
N ALA A 165 -6.17 -17.11 28.92
CA ALA A 165 -6.59 -18.23 28.07
C ALA A 165 -5.55 -19.36 28.03
N THR A 166 -4.25 -19.02 28.08
CA THR A 166 -3.16 -19.99 27.93
C THR A 166 -2.59 -20.50 29.25
N ARG A 167 -2.86 -19.83 30.39
CA ARG A 167 -2.30 -20.17 31.73
C ARG A 167 -2.38 -21.64 32.13
N ARG A 168 -3.43 -22.35 31.70
CA ARG A 168 -3.68 -23.77 32.02
C ARG A 168 -3.55 -24.68 30.82
N SER A 169 -3.15 -24.15 29.67
CA SER A 169 -2.96 -24.92 28.45
C SER A 169 -1.67 -25.72 28.54
N LYS A 170 -1.76 -27.02 28.27
CA LYS A 170 -0.58 -27.85 27.97
C LYS A 170 -0.23 -27.84 26.48
N SER A 171 -1.05 -27.16 25.66
CA SER A 171 -0.80 -27.06 24.23
C SER A 171 0.45 -26.24 23.99
N LYS A 172 1.33 -26.80 23.15
CA LYS A 172 2.50 -26.11 22.62
C LYS A 172 2.21 -25.39 21.30
N GLN A 173 0.94 -25.27 20.93
CA GLN A 173 0.54 -24.57 19.71
C GLN A 173 1.00 -23.12 19.76
N HIS A 174 1.74 -22.71 18.73
CA HIS A 174 2.10 -21.33 18.47
C HIS A 174 1.19 -20.77 17.38
N TRP A 175 0.95 -19.47 17.45
CA TRP A 175 0.18 -18.72 16.46
C TRP A 175 1.07 -17.69 15.80
N ILE A 176 1.03 -17.60 14.47
CA ILE A 176 1.74 -16.56 13.74
C ILE A 176 0.90 -15.29 13.69
N ILE A 177 1.55 -14.15 13.94
CA ILE A 177 1.02 -12.81 13.65
C ILE A 177 1.85 -12.24 12.51
N VAL A 178 1.20 -11.93 11.39
CA VAL A 178 1.86 -11.32 10.22
C VAL A 178 1.57 -9.83 10.20
N VAL A 179 2.62 -9.01 10.19
CA VAL A 179 2.54 -7.54 10.10
C VAL A 179 3.31 -7.10 8.88
N ASP A 180 2.59 -6.72 7.83
CA ASP A 180 3.20 -6.34 6.55
C ASP A 180 3.26 -4.82 6.38
N GLY A 181 4.37 -4.35 5.81
CA GLY A 181 4.52 -2.97 5.36
C GLY A 181 4.57 -1.95 6.49
N LEU A 182 5.24 -2.24 7.62
CA LEU A 182 5.25 -1.33 8.77
C LEU A 182 5.77 0.09 8.42
N ASP A 183 6.59 0.24 7.39
CA ASP A 183 7.05 1.53 6.84
C ASP A 183 5.90 2.38 6.29
N GLU A 184 4.78 1.76 5.92
CA GLU A 184 3.58 2.43 5.46
C GLU A 184 2.72 3.01 6.61
N CYS A 185 3.08 2.70 7.86
CA CYS A 185 2.54 3.39 9.03
C CYS A 185 3.18 4.79 9.15
N THR A 186 2.34 5.81 9.07
CA THR A 186 2.76 7.22 9.08
C THR A 186 3.40 7.58 10.41
N GLY A 187 4.68 7.95 10.38
CA GLY A 187 5.43 8.48 11.52
C GLY A 187 6.21 7.42 12.30
N GLU A 188 7.51 7.71 12.50
CA GLU A 188 8.44 6.79 13.19
C GLU A 188 8.02 6.47 14.62
N HIS A 189 7.39 7.42 15.33
CA HIS A 189 6.87 7.18 16.68
C HIS A 189 5.78 6.11 16.70
N HIS A 190 4.87 6.14 15.72
CA HIS A 190 3.81 5.15 15.57
C HIS A 190 4.37 3.78 15.22
N GLN A 191 5.34 3.73 14.30
CA GLN A 191 6.06 2.48 13.97
C GLN A 191 6.72 1.89 15.22
N ALA A 192 7.40 2.72 16.03
CA ALA A 192 8.02 2.29 17.27
C ALA A 192 7.00 1.82 18.33
N GLN A 193 5.81 2.43 18.41
CA GLN A 193 4.72 1.95 19.27
C GLN A 193 4.27 0.54 18.89
N VAL A 194 4.05 0.28 17.60
CA VAL A 194 3.69 -1.04 17.08
C VAL A 194 4.76 -2.07 17.46
N LEU A 195 6.04 -1.75 17.24
CA LEU A 195 7.16 -2.63 17.58
C LEU A 195 7.25 -2.93 19.08
N ARG A 196 7.01 -1.93 19.95
CA ARG A 196 6.98 -2.15 21.40
C ARG A 196 5.85 -3.09 21.83
N VAL A 197 4.66 -2.94 21.26
CA VAL A 197 3.52 -3.83 21.54
C VAL A 197 3.83 -5.27 21.13
N LEU A 198 4.37 -5.47 19.92
CA LEU A 198 4.73 -6.79 19.41
C LEU A 198 5.84 -7.45 20.25
N HIS A 199 6.89 -6.70 20.56
CA HIS A 199 7.95 -7.16 21.47
C HIS A 199 7.38 -7.55 22.84
N THR A 200 6.52 -6.72 23.43
CA THR A 200 5.91 -7.00 24.74
C THR A 200 5.08 -8.27 24.73
N CYS A 201 4.38 -8.57 23.63
CA CYS A 201 3.67 -9.84 23.48
C CYS A 201 4.63 -11.04 23.60
N VAL A 202 5.78 -10.98 22.91
CA VAL A 202 6.79 -12.04 22.95
C VAL A 202 7.45 -12.14 24.33
N ASP A 203 7.88 -11.02 24.90
CA ASP A 203 8.56 -10.93 26.20
C ASP A 203 7.69 -11.44 27.35
N ARG A 204 6.38 -11.16 27.31
CA ARG A 204 5.40 -11.66 28.28
C ARG A 204 5.04 -13.13 28.09
N GLY A 205 5.67 -13.82 27.13
CA GLY A 205 5.52 -15.25 26.92
C GLY A 205 4.21 -15.66 26.24
N LEU A 206 3.58 -14.77 25.46
CA LEU A 206 2.44 -15.19 24.65
C LEU A 206 2.86 -16.25 23.62
N PRO A 207 1.94 -17.14 23.20
CA PRO A 207 2.23 -18.20 22.24
C PRO A 207 2.31 -17.66 20.80
N PHE A 208 2.89 -16.48 20.60
CA PHE A 208 2.96 -15.81 19.32
C PHE A 208 4.35 -15.87 18.71
N ARG A 209 4.39 -16.14 17.42
CA ARG A 209 5.54 -15.90 16.53
C ARG A 209 5.16 -14.74 15.62
N ILE A 210 5.97 -13.70 15.56
CA ILE A 210 5.59 -12.45 14.89
C ILE A 210 6.50 -12.25 13.68
N PHE A 211 5.89 -12.27 12.50
CA PHE A 211 6.55 -12.00 11.23
C PHE A 211 6.26 -10.56 10.80
N ILE A 212 7.30 -9.74 10.73
CA ILE A 212 7.21 -8.32 10.36
C ILE A 212 7.92 -8.12 9.03
N THR A 213 7.28 -7.43 8.09
CA THR A 213 7.96 -6.93 6.89
C THR A 213 8.03 -5.41 6.91
N SER A 214 9.15 -4.86 6.43
CA SER A 214 9.27 -3.42 6.24
C SER A 214 10.44 -3.03 5.33
N ARG A 215 10.53 -1.77 4.92
CA ARG A 215 11.78 -1.18 4.42
C ARG A 215 12.78 -0.99 5.56
N PRO A 216 14.10 -0.98 5.29
CA PRO A 216 15.11 -0.71 6.31
C PRO A 216 15.20 0.80 6.63
N GLU A 217 14.07 1.43 6.92
CA GLU A 217 13.99 2.82 7.36
C GLU A 217 14.49 2.97 8.80
N TYR A 218 14.66 4.22 9.26
CA TYR A 218 15.34 4.50 10.53
C TYR A 218 14.70 3.79 11.73
N ALA A 219 13.37 3.78 11.85
CA ALA A 219 12.67 3.11 12.95
C ALA A 219 12.96 1.61 13.00
N ILE A 220 12.95 0.93 11.84
CA ILE A 220 13.21 -0.51 11.72
C ILE A 220 14.67 -0.83 12.02
N ARG A 221 15.61 -0.06 11.45
CA ARG A 221 17.04 -0.20 11.71
C ARG A 221 17.37 0.00 13.19
N SER A 222 16.77 1.00 13.81
CA SER A 222 16.95 1.28 15.24
C SER A 222 16.37 0.16 16.11
N ALA A 223 15.25 -0.42 15.70
CA ALA A 223 14.65 -1.54 16.41
C ALA A 223 15.48 -2.83 16.30
N LEU A 224 16.14 -3.08 15.17
CA LEU A 224 17.03 -4.23 14.97
C LEU A 224 18.40 -4.07 15.66
N ALA A 225 18.76 -2.86 16.09
CA ALA A 225 20.02 -2.62 16.80
C ALA A 225 20.05 -3.31 18.18
N SER A 226 21.24 -3.41 18.77
CA SER A 226 21.48 -4.13 20.05
C SER A 226 20.62 -3.69 21.24
N THR A 227 20.09 -2.47 21.24
CA THR A 227 19.21 -1.95 22.29
C THR A 227 17.75 -1.81 21.85
N GLY A 228 17.43 -2.23 20.63
CA GLY A 228 16.12 -2.05 20.02
C GLY A 228 15.14 -3.19 20.33
N ASN A 229 13.85 -2.97 20.02
CA ASN A 229 12.77 -3.91 20.29
C ASN A 229 12.79 -5.18 19.43
N LEU A 230 13.61 -5.23 18.39
CA LEU A 230 13.83 -6.39 17.53
C LEU A 230 15.26 -6.94 17.70
N ASN A 231 15.96 -6.61 18.78
CA ASN A 231 17.26 -7.21 19.09
C ASN A 231 17.11 -8.74 19.19
N GLY A 232 17.96 -9.47 18.47
CA GLY A 232 17.89 -10.93 18.39
C GLY A 232 16.70 -11.47 17.57
N ALA A 233 15.98 -10.62 16.83
CA ALA A 233 15.03 -11.09 15.82
C ALA A 233 15.76 -11.89 14.73
N TYR A 234 15.09 -12.91 14.18
CA TYR A 234 15.59 -13.55 12.97
C TYR A 234 15.42 -12.59 11.80
N HIS A 235 16.54 -12.07 11.27
CA HIS A 235 16.53 -10.98 10.29
C HIS A 235 16.84 -11.51 8.89
N ILE A 236 15.86 -11.42 8.00
CA ILE A 236 16.01 -11.73 6.57
C ILE A 236 16.15 -10.43 5.79
N ILE A 237 17.26 -10.26 5.06
CA ILE A 237 17.48 -9.12 4.17
C ILE A 237 17.15 -9.55 2.74
N LEU A 238 15.92 -9.29 2.29
CA LEU A 238 15.40 -9.83 1.04
C LEU A 238 16.22 -9.43 -0.20
N ASN A 239 16.89 -8.28 -0.15
CA ASN A 239 17.78 -7.80 -1.22
C ASN A 239 19.04 -8.65 -1.41
N GLU A 240 19.45 -9.43 -0.40
CA GLU A 240 20.62 -10.33 -0.49
C GLU A 240 20.25 -11.67 -1.16
N HIS A 241 18.96 -11.92 -1.38
CA HIS A 241 18.48 -13.11 -2.08
C HIS A 241 18.32 -12.84 -3.57
N ASP A 242 19.06 -13.57 -4.40
CA ASP A 242 18.93 -13.49 -5.86
C ASP A 242 17.53 -13.92 -6.32
N ALA A 243 16.78 -12.97 -6.88
CA ALA A 243 15.45 -13.17 -7.41
C ALA A 243 15.43 -13.54 -8.90
N THR A 244 16.59 -13.60 -9.57
CA THR A 244 16.69 -13.71 -11.03
C THR A 244 15.99 -14.98 -11.56
N ALA A 245 16.21 -16.11 -10.91
CA ALA A 245 15.56 -17.37 -11.29
C ALA A 245 14.03 -17.31 -11.12
N ASP A 246 13.56 -16.74 -10.01
CA ASP A 246 12.14 -16.59 -9.73
C ASP A 246 11.46 -15.61 -10.70
N ILE A 247 12.11 -14.48 -11.01
CA ILE A 247 11.62 -13.49 -11.98
C ILE A 247 11.53 -14.11 -13.38
N ARG A 248 12.53 -14.91 -13.79
CA ARG A 248 12.48 -15.65 -15.05
C ARG A 248 11.30 -16.60 -15.11
N LEU A 249 11.06 -17.35 -14.04
CA LEU A 249 9.92 -18.26 -13.97
C LEU A 249 8.59 -17.50 -14.04
N TYR A 250 8.47 -16.41 -13.28
CA TYR A 250 7.31 -15.53 -13.24
C TYR A 250 7.00 -14.94 -14.63
N LEU A 251 7.98 -14.27 -15.25
CA LEU A 251 7.83 -13.68 -16.59
C LEU A 251 7.50 -14.73 -17.64
N ARG A 252 8.22 -15.85 -17.66
CA ARG A 252 7.99 -16.95 -18.62
C ARG A 252 6.55 -17.44 -18.53
N ARG A 253 6.06 -17.68 -17.32
CA ARG A 253 4.72 -18.24 -17.12
C ARG A 253 3.65 -17.25 -17.57
N ARG A 254 3.71 -16.01 -17.09
CA ARG A 254 2.71 -14.98 -17.35
C ARG A 254 2.71 -14.52 -18.81
N LEU A 255 3.88 -14.37 -19.44
CA LEU A 255 3.95 -14.04 -20.86
C LEU A 255 3.45 -15.20 -21.73
N ARG A 256 3.77 -16.47 -21.40
CA ARG A 256 3.18 -17.61 -22.12
C ARG A 256 1.66 -17.67 -21.99
N GLU A 257 1.10 -17.32 -20.85
CA GLU A 257 -0.36 -17.20 -20.68
C GLU A 257 -0.94 -16.13 -21.62
N ILE A 258 -0.33 -14.95 -21.70
CA ILE A 258 -0.72 -13.87 -22.61
C ILE A 258 -0.60 -14.29 -24.08
N GLY A 259 0.53 -14.88 -24.47
CA GLY A 259 0.77 -15.32 -25.85
C GLY A 259 -0.24 -16.37 -26.31
N ARG A 260 -0.54 -17.37 -25.47
CA ARG A 260 -1.55 -18.39 -25.75
C ARG A 260 -2.94 -17.81 -25.95
N ALA A 261 -3.31 -16.79 -25.17
CA ALA A 261 -4.60 -16.11 -25.32
C ALA A 261 -4.74 -15.42 -26.69
N GLU A 262 -3.62 -15.00 -27.28
CA GLU A 262 -3.55 -14.40 -28.61
C GLU A 262 -3.16 -15.40 -29.72
N GLY A 263 -3.08 -16.70 -29.40
CA GLY A 263 -2.82 -17.76 -30.38
C GLY A 263 -1.36 -18.15 -30.61
N ASP A 264 -0.40 -17.61 -29.84
CA ASP A 264 1.02 -18.00 -29.91
C ASP A 264 1.47 -18.78 -28.66
N ASN A 265 1.63 -20.10 -28.81
CA ASN A 265 2.04 -20.99 -27.74
C ASN A 265 3.53 -20.90 -27.36
N HIS A 266 4.37 -20.31 -28.22
CA HIS A 266 5.82 -20.26 -28.07
C HIS A 266 6.32 -18.85 -27.72
N TRP A 267 5.41 -17.89 -27.58
CA TRP A 267 5.76 -16.52 -27.22
C TRP A 267 5.98 -16.34 -25.71
N PRO A 268 6.95 -15.51 -25.32
CA PRO A 268 8.03 -14.93 -26.14
C PRO A 268 9.14 -15.96 -26.37
N SER A 269 10.06 -15.65 -27.31
CA SER A 269 11.29 -16.45 -27.43
C SER A 269 12.12 -16.37 -26.15
N GLU A 270 12.93 -17.40 -25.89
CA GLU A 270 13.77 -17.44 -24.69
C GLU A 270 14.81 -16.31 -24.67
N ASP A 271 15.35 -15.89 -25.83
CA ASP A 271 16.28 -14.74 -25.89
C ASP A 271 15.62 -13.43 -25.45
N LEU A 272 14.38 -13.19 -25.88
CA LEU A 272 13.62 -12.01 -25.44
C LEU A 272 13.33 -12.09 -23.95
N LEU A 273 12.95 -13.27 -23.45
CA LEU A 273 12.72 -13.48 -22.02
C LEU A 273 13.96 -13.13 -21.20
N GLU A 274 15.15 -13.57 -21.60
CA GLU A 274 16.39 -13.27 -20.86
C GLU A 274 16.73 -11.78 -20.84
N ILE A 275 16.44 -11.03 -21.92
CA ILE A 275 16.60 -9.56 -21.95
C ILE A 275 15.71 -8.91 -20.87
N LEU A 276 14.46 -9.35 -20.75
CA LEU A 276 13.53 -8.82 -19.74
C LEU A 276 13.95 -9.17 -18.31
N VAL A 277 14.45 -10.40 -18.11
CA VAL A 277 14.94 -10.87 -16.81
C VAL A 277 16.15 -10.06 -16.36
N GLN A 278 17.10 -9.82 -17.26
CA GLN A 278 18.26 -8.97 -16.97
C GLN A 278 17.83 -7.53 -16.67
N SER A 279 16.89 -6.99 -17.46
CA SER A 279 16.39 -5.62 -17.27
C SER A 279 15.66 -5.45 -15.93
N ALA A 280 15.03 -6.51 -15.41
CA ALA A 280 14.38 -6.46 -14.11
C ALA A 280 15.36 -6.25 -12.95
N SER A 281 16.67 -6.53 -13.12
CA SER A 281 17.71 -6.30 -12.09
C SER A 281 17.32 -6.80 -10.69
N GLY A 282 16.71 -7.99 -10.60
CA GLY A 282 16.26 -8.58 -9.33
C GLY A 282 14.98 -7.98 -8.73
N GLN A 283 14.27 -7.10 -9.44
CA GLN A 283 13.10 -6.39 -8.93
C GLN A 283 11.78 -6.93 -9.52
N PHE A 284 10.97 -7.55 -8.66
CA PHE A 284 9.65 -8.04 -9.06
C PHE A 284 8.70 -6.93 -9.53
N VAL A 285 8.81 -5.71 -8.98
CA VAL A 285 8.01 -4.57 -9.43
C VAL A 285 8.22 -4.26 -10.92
N TYR A 286 9.43 -4.43 -11.44
CA TYR A 286 9.70 -4.26 -12.86
C TYR A 286 8.91 -5.29 -13.66
N ALA A 287 9.06 -6.57 -13.31
CA ALA A 287 8.38 -7.66 -14.00
C ALA A 287 6.85 -7.52 -13.94
N ALA A 288 6.30 -7.19 -12.77
CA ALA A 288 4.87 -6.98 -12.57
C ALA A 288 4.35 -5.77 -13.39
N THR A 289 5.08 -4.66 -13.40
CA THR A 289 4.72 -3.46 -14.18
C THR A 289 4.75 -3.74 -15.67
N LEU A 290 5.80 -4.42 -16.15
CA LEU A 290 5.92 -4.87 -17.54
C LEU A 290 4.73 -5.75 -17.93
N LEU A 291 4.38 -6.73 -17.10
CA LEU A 291 3.25 -7.63 -17.38
C LEU A 291 1.91 -6.89 -17.39
N LYS A 292 1.70 -5.94 -16.47
CA LYS A 292 0.50 -5.08 -16.46
C LYS A 292 0.42 -4.24 -17.74
N PHE A 293 1.55 -3.68 -18.19
CA PHE A 293 1.62 -2.95 -19.46
C PHE A 293 1.32 -3.87 -20.64
N VAL A 294 2.08 -4.96 -20.81
CA VAL A 294 1.97 -5.86 -21.97
C VAL A 294 0.61 -6.57 -22.02
N GLY A 295 0.04 -6.95 -20.88
CA GLY A 295 -1.22 -7.69 -20.75
C GLY A 295 -2.49 -6.85 -20.88
N ASP A 296 -2.42 -5.59 -21.28
CA ASP A 296 -3.60 -4.76 -21.53
C ASP A 296 -4.43 -5.32 -22.70
N ARG A 297 -5.64 -5.78 -22.37
CA ARG A 297 -6.57 -6.43 -23.30
C ARG A 297 -7.03 -5.55 -24.46
N ARG A 298 -6.81 -4.24 -24.41
CA ARG A 298 -7.21 -3.29 -25.46
C ARG A 298 -6.16 -3.11 -26.54
N ARG A 299 -4.97 -3.68 -26.37
CA ARG A 299 -3.80 -3.45 -27.24
C ARG A 299 -3.13 -4.79 -27.53
N SER A 300 -2.41 -4.87 -28.65
CA SER A 300 -1.64 -6.08 -28.98
C SER A 300 -0.47 -6.27 -28.00
N PRO A 301 -0.39 -7.41 -27.28
CA PRO A 301 0.73 -7.68 -26.38
C PRO A 301 2.06 -7.82 -27.12
N PHE A 302 2.03 -8.32 -28.37
CA PHE A 302 3.22 -8.43 -29.22
C PHE A 302 3.81 -7.05 -29.53
N SER A 303 2.96 -6.09 -29.92
CA SER A 303 3.41 -4.71 -30.19
C SER A 303 3.92 -4.03 -28.93
N ARG A 304 3.24 -4.21 -27.79
CA ARG A 304 3.67 -3.62 -26.52
C ARG A 304 4.98 -4.20 -26.02
N LEU A 305 5.17 -5.51 -26.13
CA LEU A 305 6.44 -6.11 -25.76
C LEU A 305 7.57 -5.60 -26.68
N LYS A 306 7.30 -5.43 -27.98
CA LYS A 306 8.28 -4.83 -28.89
C LYS A 306 8.68 -3.42 -28.45
N PHE A 307 7.73 -2.57 -28.06
CA PHE A 307 8.07 -1.26 -27.51
C PHE A 307 8.97 -1.35 -26.28
N VAL A 308 8.68 -2.26 -25.34
CA VAL A 308 9.52 -2.46 -24.16
C VAL A 308 10.95 -2.87 -24.56
N ILE A 309 11.11 -3.77 -25.53
CA ILE A 309 12.42 -4.17 -26.04
C ILE A 309 13.16 -3.01 -26.72
N ASP A 310 12.45 -2.19 -27.49
CA ASP A 310 13.00 -1.00 -28.13
C ASP A 310 13.45 0.03 -27.07
N TRP A 311 12.70 0.20 -25.98
CA TRP A 311 13.10 1.08 -24.86
C TRP A 311 14.35 0.58 -24.14
N ILE A 312 14.42 -0.73 -23.85
CA ILE A 312 15.62 -1.34 -23.26
C ILE A 312 16.82 -1.16 -24.19
N SER A 313 16.63 -1.37 -25.49
CA SER A 313 17.69 -1.25 -26.49
C SER A 313 18.18 0.18 -26.69
N ASN A 314 17.31 1.18 -26.51
CA ASN A 314 17.63 2.59 -26.69
C ASN A 314 17.87 3.33 -25.37
N SER A 315 17.86 2.63 -24.24
CA SER A 315 18.05 3.25 -22.93
C SER A 315 19.38 4.03 -22.88
N PRO A 316 19.36 5.32 -22.49
CA PRO A 316 20.58 6.10 -22.28
C PRO A 316 21.34 5.64 -21.03
N ASN A 317 20.69 4.85 -20.15
CA ASN A 317 21.17 4.48 -18.83
C ASN A 317 21.81 3.08 -18.77
N LYS A 318 22.23 2.50 -19.91
CA LYS A 318 22.80 1.13 -19.98
C LYS A 318 24.00 0.86 -19.05
N GLN A 319 24.73 1.90 -18.64
CA GLN A 319 25.89 1.79 -17.73
C GLN A 319 25.63 2.43 -16.36
N SER A 320 24.38 2.77 -16.05
CA SER A 320 24.04 3.40 -14.79
C SER A 320 24.35 2.49 -13.61
N GLN A 321 24.96 3.05 -12.56
CA GLN A 321 25.14 2.36 -11.28
C GLN A 321 23.86 2.36 -10.43
N ASN A 322 22.83 3.11 -10.84
CA ASN A 322 21.55 3.14 -10.13
C ASN A 322 20.78 1.82 -10.39
N PRO A 323 20.51 1.00 -9.36
CA PRO A 323 19.79 -0.25 -9.53
C PRO A 323 18.34 -0.05 -10.02
N PHE A 324 17.76 1.15 -9.89
CA PHE A 324 16.40 1.46 -10.34
C PHE A 324 16.33 2.06 -11.75
N ALA A 325 17.46 2.32 -12.42
CA ALA A 325 17.47 3.02 -13.70
C ALA A 325 16.58 2.36 -14.77
N ALA A 326 16.63 1.02 -14.88
CA ALA A 326 15.78 0.29 -15.83
C ALA A 326 14.29 0.41 -15.48
N LEU A 327 13.94 0.47 -14.18
CA LEU A 327 12.58 0.67 -13.72
C LEU A 327 12.09 2.09 -13.98
N ASP A 328 12.94 3.09 -13.75
CA ASP A 328 12.66 4.49 -14.05
C ASP A 328 12.43 4.70 -15.55
N ASP A 329 13.28 4.10 -16.39
CA ASP A 329 13.11 4.10 -17.84
C ASP A 329 11.79 3.44 -18.25
N LEU A 330 11.43 2.31 -17.65
CA LEU A 330 10.16 1.63 -17.93
C LEU A 330 8.97 2.53 -17.59
N TYR A 331 8.92 3.11 -16.38
CA TYR A 331 7.83 4.02 -16.00
C TYR A 331 7.75 5.24 -16.91
N THR A 332 8.88 5.88 -17.18
CA THR A 332 8.96 7.08 -18.02
C THR A 332 8.41 6.79 -19.42
N ASN A 333 8.81 5.68 -20.04
CA ASN A 333 8.33 5.31 -21.36
C ASN A 333 6.85 4.93 -21.35
N ILE A 334 6.36 4.23 -20.31
CA ILE A 334 4.92 3.93 -20.18
C ILE A 334 4.11 5.23 -20.13
N LEU A 335 4.53 6.20 -19.32
CA LEU A 335 3.87 7.50 -19.19
C LEU A 335 3.90 8.29 -20.51
N PHE A 336 5.05 8.31 -21.19
CA PHE A 336 5.18 8.98 -22.49
C PHE A 336 4.29 8.35 -23.57
N ASN A 337 4.18 7.02 -23.58
CA ASN A 337 3.29 6.33 -24.53
C ASN A 337 1.82 6.54 -24.20
N ALA A 338 1.46 6.60 -22.92
CA ALA A 338 0.11 6.95 -22.49
C ALA A 338 -0.24 8.39 -22.93
N GLN A 339 0.71 9.33 -22.84
CA GLN A 339 0.55 10.69 -23.35
C GLN A 339 0.27 10.69 -24.85
N ALA A 340 1.13 10.07 -25.67
CA ALA A 340 0.98 10.05 -27.12
C ALA A 340 -0.37 9.44 -27.55
N ALA A 341 -0.74 8.30 -26.95
CA ALA A 341 -2.03 7.66 -27.23
C ALA A 341 -3.24 8.52 -26.80
N TYR A 342 -3.08 9.33 -25.75
CA TYR A 342 -4.11 10.26 -25.29
C TYR A 342 -4.23 11.48 -26.23
N GLU A 343 -3.10 12.02 -26.69
CA GLU A 343 -3.05 13.11 -27.68
C GLU A 343 -3.67 12.72 -29.02
N GLU A 344 -3.40 11.50 -29.52
CA GLU A 344 -4.01 10.96 -30.75
C GLU A 344 -5.52 10.74 -30.63
N SER A 345 -6.03 10.48 -29.42
CA SER A 345 -7.46 10.24 -29.21
C SER A 345 -8.32 11.51 -29.14
N PHE A 346 -7.69 12.69 -29.14
CA PHE A 346 -8.33 13.98 -28.87
C PHE A 346 -8.14 14.97 -30.04
N GLU A 347 -8.74 14.66 -31.21
CA GLU A 347 -8.85 15.59 -32.35
C GLU A 347 -9.99 16.64 -32.18
N GLY A 348 -10.41 16.95 -30.95
CA GLY A 348 -11.49 17.90 -30.66
C GLY A 348 -10.99 19.12 -29.89
N GLU A 349 -11.27 20.33 -30.40
CA GLU A 349 -10.95 21.63 -29.78
C GLU A 349 -11.38 21.70 -28.31
N GLY A 350 -10.42 21.58 -27.39
CA GLY A 350 -10.64 21.77 -25.95
C GLY A 350 -9.34 21.60 -25.16
N GLU A 351 -8.75 22.71 -24.73
CA GLU A 351 -7.40 22.79 -24.10
C GLU A 351 -7.33 22.33 -22.63
N CYS A 352 -8.44 21.94 -22.03
CA CYS A 352 -8.52 21.51 -20.62
C CYS A 352 -7.62 20.28 -20.24
N PRO A 353 -7.38 19.28 -21.11
CA PRO A 353 -6.66 18.05 -20.73
C PRO A 353 -5.14 18.19 -20.59
N ARG A 354 -4.51 19.17 -21.24
CA ARG A 354 -3.06 19.44 -21.08
C ARG A 354 -2.72 19.91 -19.67
N LEU A 355 -3.68 20.50 -18.97
CA LEU A 355 -3.48 21.07 -17.63
C LEU A 355 -3.31 19.98 -16.56
N ILE A 356 -4.09 18.90 -16.59
CA ILE A 356 -3.99 17.79 -15.62
C ILE A 356 -2.66 17.07 -15.76
N TYR A 357 -2.22 16.82 -17.00
CA TYR A 357 -0.93 16.20 -17.29
C TYR A 357 0.25 17.10 -16.88
N ARG A 358 0.17 18.41 -17.18
CA ARG A 358 1.17 19.39 -16.73
C ARG A 358 1.20 19.53 -15.21
N LEU A 359 0.06 19.39 -14.53
CA LEU A 359 -0.03 19.30 -13.07
C LEU A 359 0.63 18.02 -12.54
N MET A 360 0.44 16.87 -13.18
CA MET A 360 1.08 15.61 -12.78
C MET A 360 2.60 15.64 -13.00
N ILE A 361 3.07 16.20 -14.13
CA ILE A 361 4.48 16.45 -14.38
C ILE A 361 5.05 17.45 -13.36
N PHE A 362 4.33 18.54 -13.07
CA PHE A 362 4.74 19.50 -12.05
C PHE A 362 4.85 18.87 -10.66
N VAL A 363 3.89 18.02 -10.27
CA VAL A 363 3.94 17.26 -9.01
C VAL A 363 5.13 16.30 -9.00
N LEU A 364 5.42 15.61 -10.11
CA LEU A 364 6.59 14.73 -10.23
C LEU A 364 7.92 15.50 -10.16
N ILE A 365 8.01 16.68 -10.78
CA ILE A 365 9.19 17.56 -10.73
C ILE A 365 9.41 18.10 -9.31
N VAL A 366 8.37 18.59 -8.65
CA VAL A 366 8.44 19.10 -7.27
C VAL A 366 8.81 17.99 -6.28
N VAL A 367 8.37 16.76 -6.51
CA VAL A 367 8.76 15.59 -5.70
C VAL A 367 10.21 15.15 -5.97
N ALA A 368 10.70 15.30 -7.20
CA ALA A 368 12.07 14.96 -7.57
C ALA A 368 13.13 15.96 -7.06
N ASP A 369 12.76 17.24 -6.90
CA ASP A 369 13.63 18.33 -6.41
C ASP A 369 14.02 18.19 -4.92
N HIS A 370 13.44 17.21 -4.21
CA HIS A 370 13.86 16.84 -2.85
C HIS A 370 14.97 15.79 -2.80
N SER A 371 15.47 15.32 -3.95
CA SER A 371 16.70 14.53 -4.01
C SER A 371 17.92 15.46 -4.01
N THR A 372 18.80 15.30 -3.02
CA THR A 372 19.86 16.25 -2.62
C THR A 372 21.05 16.36 -3.59
N SER A 373 20.83 16.33 -4.89
CA SER A 373 21.90 16.46 -5.92
C SER A 373 21.41 17.35 -7.07
N PRO A 374 22.29 18.22 -7.63
CA PRO A 374 21.87 19.20 -8.62
C PRO A 374 21.33 18.50 -9.89
N PRO A 375 20.14 18.88 -10.39
CA PRO A 375 19.59 18.27 -11.59
C PRO A 375 20.45 18.60 -12.81
N ASP A 376 20.70 17.59 -13.65
CA ASP A 376 21.37 17.75 -14.93
C ASP A 376 20.64 18.80 -15.78
N VAL A 377 21.42 19.67 -16.44
CA VAL A 377 20.96 20.82 -17.25
C VAL A 377 19.89 20.45 -18.30
N LEU A 378 19.83 19.18 -18.72
CA LEU A 378 18.83 18.65 -19.64
C LEU A 378 17.40 18.61 -19.04
N PHE A 379 17.27 18.39 -17.73
CA PHE A 379 15.99 18.34 -17.02
C PHE A 379 15.41 19.73 -16.74
N ALA A 380 16.26 20.71 -16.44
CA ALA A 380 15.85 22.11 -16.31
C ALA A 380 15.33 22.66 -17.64
N ASP A 381 15.95 22.29 -18.76
CA ASP A 381 15.56 22.70 -20.10
C ASP A 381 14.20 22.11 -20.53
N LEU A 382 13.91 20.87 -20.10
CA LEU A 382 12.61 20.22 -20.30
C LEU A 382 11.52 20.86 -19.43
N ALA A 383 11.84 21.22 -18.19
CA ALA A 383 10.94 21.90 -17.26
C ALA A 383 10.59 23.33 -17.72
N ILE A 384 11.57 24.09 -18.21
CA ILE A 384 11.38 25.45 -18.75
C ILE A 384 10.57 25.42 -20.04
N LYS A 385 10.89 24.51 -20.98
CA LYS A 385 10.09 24.31 -22.20
C LYS A 385 8.65 23.90 -21.89
N SER A 386 8.43 23.13 -20.83
CA SER A 386 7.09 22.74 -20.36
C SER A 386 6.32 23.92 -19.75
N LEU A 387 7.02 24.85 -19.07
CA LEU A 387 6.45 26.08 -18.51
C LEU A 387 6.07 27.10 -19.60
N ASP A 388 6.93 27.31 -20.59
CA ASP A 388 6.66 28.23 -21.71
C ASP A 388 5.46 27.75 -22.55
N HIS A 389 5.32 26.44 -22.72
CA HIS A 389 4.15 25.86 -23.39
C HIS A 389 2.86 25.95 -22.55
N LEU A 390 2.98 26.13 -21.23
CA LEU A 390 1.90 26.35 -20.26
C LEU A 390 1.41 27.81 -20.28
N LEU A 391 2.32 28.74 -20.56
CA LEU A 391 2.05 30.17 -20.66
C LEU A 391 1.55 30.62 -22.04
N ALA A 392 1.74 29.80 -23.09
CA ALA A 392 1.27 30.07 -24.46
C ALA A 392 -0.21 29.73 -24.72
N VAL A 393 -0.96 29.27 -23.70
CA VAL A 393 -2.41 29.06 -23.78
C VAL A 393 -3.10 30.43 -23.69
N ASP A 394 -3.83 30.79 -24.73
CA ASP A 394 -4.33 32.13 -25.02
C ASP A 394 -5.23 32.67 -23.88
N LEU A 395 -4.78 33.74 -23.22
CA LEU A 395 -5.47 34.42 -22.11
C LEU A 395 -6.88 34.91 -22.47
N ASP A 396 -7.18 35.02 -23.77
CA ASP A 396 -8.48 35.47 -24.27
C ASP A 396 -9.56 34.37 -24.22
N TYR A 397 -9.21 33.08 -24.26
CA TYR A 397 -10.19 31.98 -24.11
C TYR A 397 -10.69 31.85 -22.66
N ILE A 398 -9.79 32.02 -21.68
CA ILE A 398 -10.13 32.01 -20.25
C ILE A 398 -11.02 33.21 -19.87
N ARG A 399 -10.86 34.35 -20.55
CA ARG A 399 -11.77 35.51 -20.39
C ARG A 399 -13.11 35.30 -21.08
N ALA A 400 -13.14 34.59 -22.21
CA ALA A 400 -14.38 34.30 -22.95
C ALA A 400 -15.26 33.22 -22.27
N SER A 401 -14.71 32.35 -21.43
CA SER A 401 -15.44 31.22 -20.82
C SER A 401 -16.27 31.57 -19.58
N GLN A 402 -16.52 32.86 -19.28
CA GLN A 402 -17.42 33.31 -18.20
C GLN A 402 -18.91 32.97 -18.44
N ALA A 403 -19.26 32.33 -19.57
CA ALA A 403 -20.61 31.85 -19.82
C ALA A 403 -20.85 30.48 -19.14
N MET A 404 -21.57 30.53 -18.02
CA MET A 404 -21.98 29.44 -17.11
C MET A 404 -22.68 28.22 -17.76
N HIS A 405 -22.96 28.24 -19.07
CA HIS A 405 -23.73 27.20 -19.76
C HIS A 405 -22.91 26.00 -20.30
N HIS A 406 -21.58 26.13 -20.46
CA HIS A 406 -20.74 24.99 -20.89
C HIS A 406 -20.27 24.09 -19.74
N TRP A 407 -20.34 24.56 -18.49
CA TRP A 407 -19.94 23.79 -17.31
C TRP A 407 -20.94 22.69 -16.92
N ILE A 408 -22.20 22.78 -17.36
CA ILE A 408 -23.19 21.70 -17.21
C ILE A 408 -22.81 20.50 -18.10
N GLY A 409 -22.21 20.76 -19.26
CA GLY A 409 -21.66 19.73 -20.15
C GLY A 409 -20.45 19.02 -19.54
N ALA A 410 -19.54 19.78 -18.90
CA ALA A 410 -18.39 19.23 -18.19
C ALA A 410 -18.80 18.44 -16.93
N ALA A 411 -19.78 18.91 -16.16
CA ALA A 411 -20.32 18.20 -14.99
C ALA A 411 -21.01 16.87 -15.37
N ASN A 412 -21.75 16.84 -16.49
CA ASN A 412 -22.31 15.60 -17.04
C ASN A 412 -21.22 14.68 -17.65
N MET A 413 -20.04 15.22 -17.99
CA MET A 413 -18.89 14.44 -18.45
C MET A 413 -18.07 13.84 -17.29
N VAL A 414 -17.98 14.51 -16.15
CA VAL A 414 -17.33 14.00 -14.92
C VAL A 414 -18.09 12.79 -14.35
N GLN A 415 -19.41 12.71 -14.52
CA GLN A 415 -20.17 11.47 -14.25
C GLN A 415 -19.74 10.27 -15.12
N LYS A 416 -18.96 10.51 -16.19
CA LYS A 416 -18.57 9.51 -17.19
C LYS A 416 -17.11 9.04 -17.08
N TYR A 417 -16.30 9.62 -16.17
CA TYR A 417 -14.89 9.26 -15.98
C TYR A 417 -14.65 8.46 -14.69
N SER A 418 -13.65 7.57 -14.76
CA SER A 418 -13.34 6.56 -13.75
C SER A 418 -12.83 7.16 -12.45
N ALA A 419 -13.14 6.47 -11.34
CA ALA A 419 -12.72 6.79 -9.97
C ALA A 419 -11.22 7.10 -9.83
N GLU A 420 -10.39 6.60 -10.74
CA GLU A 420 -8.93 6.72 -10.79
C GLU A 420 -8.42 8.18 -10.88
N VAL A 421 -9.13 9.07 -11.59
CA VAL A 421 -8.73 10.49 -11.71
C VAL A 421 -9.05 11.28 -10.45
N LEU A 422 -10.19 10.96 -9.80
CA LEU A 422 -10.54 11.53 -8.49
C LEU A 422 -9.59 11.03 -7.39
N GLU A 423 -9.18 9.76 -7.48
CA GLU A 423 -8.28 9.10 -6.53
C GLU A 423 -6.88 9.73 -6.57
N ILE A 424 -6.34 10.03 -7.76
CA ILE A 424 -5.05 10.72 -7.93
C ILE A 424 -5.10 12.15 -7.35
N ALA A 425 -6.20 12.88 -7.54
CA ALA A 425 -6.39 14.23 -6.98
C ALA A 425 -6.50 14.20 -5.44
N LEU A 426 -7.19 13.20 -4.89
CA LEU A 426 -7.30 12.97 -3.44
C LEU A 426 -5.96 12.54 -2.81
N LEU A 427 -5.16 11.74 -3.52
CA LEU A 427 -3.83 11.29 -3.08
C LEU A 427 -2.80 12.44 -3.01
N ALA A 428 -2.96 13.48 -3.83
CA ALA A 428 -2.07 14.64 -3.85
C ALA A 428 -2.43 15.72 -2.81
N TRP A 429 -3.70 15.79 -2.38
CA TRP A 429 -4.25 16.87 -1.54
C TRP A 429 -3.53 17.11 -0.19
N PRO A 430 -3.19 16.09 0.62
CA PRO A 430 -2.52 16.30 1.90
C PRO A 430 -1.08 16.83 1.76
N ARG A 431 -0.48 16.67 0.58
CA ARG A 431 0.90 17.08 0.27
C ARG A 431 0.96 18.50 -0.32
N LEU A 432 -0.09 18.95 -0.99
CA LEU A 432 -0.14 20.28 -1.63
C LEU A 432 -0.48 21.42 -0.66
N LEU A 433 -1.25 21.13 0.41
CA LEU A 433 -1.70 22.14 1.37
C LEU A 433 -0.54 22.80 2.18
N PRO A 434 0.49 22.06 2.65
CA PRO A 434 1.65 22.67 3.29
C PRO A 434 2.52 23.47 2.31
N LEU A 435 2.62 23.02 1.05
CA LEU A 435 3.36 23.69 -0.02
C LEU A 435 2.76 25.06 -0.38
N ALA A 436 1.44 25.17 -0.43
CA ALA A 436 0.75 26.46 -0.64
C ALA A 436 0.98 27.47 0.49
N LEU A 437 1.22 26.98 1.72
CA LEU A 437 1.48 27.81 2.91
C LEU A 437 2.97 28.23 3.04
N MET A 438 3.87 27.65 2.24
CA MET A 438 5.31 27.93 2.26
C MET A 438 5.79 28.85 1.11
N ILE A 439 4.88 29.26 0.22
CA ILE A 439 5.21 30.11 -0.93
C ILE A 439 4.98 31.57 -0.55
N ASP A 440 5.96 32.42 -0.88
CA ASP A 440 5.91 33.87 -0.68
C ASP A 440 4.65 34.46 -1.36
N PRO A 441 3.76 35.17 -0.62
CA PRO A 441 2.53 35.75 -1.16
C PRO A 441 2.76 36.72 -2.34
N ASP A 442 3.95 37.30 -2.44
CA ASP A 442 4.31 38.25 -3.49
C ASP A 442 4.78 37.56 -4.78
N MET A 443 4.89 36.22 -4.79
CA MET A 443 5.23 35.45 -6.00
C MET A 443 4.04 35.38 -6.98
N PRO A 444 4.25 35.59 -8.30
CA PRO A 444 3.20 35.53 -9.32
C PRO A 444 2.42 34.20 -9.39
N VAL A 445 3.00 33.13 -8.84
CA VAL A 445 2.44 31.77 -8.79
C VAL A 445 1.48 31.56 -7.60
N TYR A 446 1.56 32.39 -6.55
CA TYR A 446 0.78 32.23 -5.32
C TYR A 446 -0.73 32.29 -5.58
N ASN A 447 -1.20 33.31 -6.31
CA ASN A 447 -2.63 33.44 -6.64
C ASN A 447 -3.16 32.27 -7.49
N LYS A 448 -2.33 31.69 -8.37
CA LYS A 448 -2.71 30.55 -9.22
C LYS A 448 -2.82 29.25 -8.43
N ILE A 449 -1.98 29.08 -7.39
CA ILE A 449 -2.08 27.95 -6.46
C ILE A 449 -3.34 28.09 -5.60
N CYS A 450 -3.66 29.30 -5.13
CA CYS A 450 -4.91 29.55 -4.40
C CYS A 450 -6.17 29.27 -5.25
N GLU A 451 -6.17 29.64 -6.54
CA GLU A 451 -7.27 29.34 -7.47
C GLU A 451 -7.43 27.83 -7.73
N ALA A 452 -6.32 27.10 -7.89
CA ALA A 452 -6.34 25.64 -8.00
C ALA A 452 -6.87 24.96 -6.73
N VAL A 453 -6.51 25.49 -5.55
CA VAL A 453 -7.02 25.02 -4.25
C VAL A 453 -8.53 25.26 -4.10
N VAL A 454 -9.03 26.41 -4.55
CA VAL A 454 -10.48 26.73 -4.54
C VAL A 454 -11.26 25.83 -5.49
N LEU A 455 -10.70 25.53 -6.68
CA LEU A 455 -11.33 24.65 -7.67
C LEU A 455 -11.42 23.20 -7.17
N VAL A 456 -10.35 22.67 -6.58
CA VAL A 456 -10.34 21.31 -6.00
C VAL A 456 -11.32 21.21 -4.84
N ARG A 457 -11.39 22.22 -3.96
CA ARG A 457 -12.35 22.27 -2.86
C ARG A 457 -13.80 22.36 -3.34
N TYR A 458 -14.08 23.13 -4.40
CA TYR A 458 -15.41 23.23 -5.02
C TYR A 458 -15.88 21.90 -5.65
N ILE A 459 -14.95 21.10 -6.17
CA ILE A 459 -15.23 19.76 -6.73
C ILE A 459 -15.49 18.73 -5.61
N LEU A 460 -14.79 18.85 -4.48
CA LEU A 460 -14.92 17.93 -3.33
C LEU A 460 -16.15 18.20 -2.43
N ASP A 461 -16.66 19.44 -2.40
CA ASP A 461 -17.81 19.84 -1.56
C ASP A 461 -19.19 19.64 -2.23
N ARG A 462 -19.27 19.00 -3.42
CA ARG A 462 -20.56 18.61 -4.02
C ARG A 462 -20.98 17.19 -3.59
N PRO A 463 -22.26 16.97 -3.22
CA PRO A 463 -22.76 15.67 -2.79
C PRO A 463 -22.77 14.61 -3.90
#